data_AF-I4YS13-F1
#
_entry.id   AF-I4YS13-F1
#
_cell.length_a   1.000
_cell.length_b   1.000
_cell.length_c   1.000
_cell.angle_alpha   90.00
_cell.angle_beta   90.00
_cell.angle_gamma   90.00
#
_symmetry.space_group_name_H-M   'P 1'
#
loop_
_entity.id
_entity.type
_entity.pdbx_description
1 polymer ?
#
loop_
_entity_poly.entity_id
_entity_poly.type
_entity_poly.pdbx_seq_one_letter_code
_entity_poly.pdbx_strand_id
1 'polypeptide(L)' 'MLLATMPDPHYECEQLALANRHIAEGEERLAKQRHLVEQMAEKGQGTAEAKRMLRDFEAVLEQFYIHRQLILDALARG' A
#
# COMPACT_ATOMS: atom_id res chain seq x y z
N MET A 1 -17.18 29.39 10.53
CA MET A 1 -15.72 29.54 10.70
C MET A 1 -15.16 28.15 10.98
N LEU A 2 -14.78 27.41 9.95
CA LEU A 2 -14.15 26.10 10.10
C LEU A 2 -12.70 26.35 10.51
N LEU A 3 -12.35 26.03 11.75
CA LEU A 3 -10.96 25.96 12.17
C LEU A 3 -10.29 24.89 11.31
N ALA A 4 -9.44 25.33 10.39
CA ALA A 4 -8.42 24.48 9.82
C ALA A 4 -7.56 24.01 11.01
N THR A 5 -7.82 22.80 11.49
CA THR A 5 -6.94 22.12 12.42
C THR A 5 -5.57 22.12 11.76
N MET A 6 -4.63 22.91 12.29
CA MET A 6 -3.26 22.84 11.82
C MET A 6 -2.80 21.38 12.00
N PRO A 7 -2.15 20.77 10.99
CA PRO A 7 -1.66 19.41 11.10
C PRO A 7 -0.72 19.33 12.31
N ASP A 8 -1.01 18.42 13.24
CA ASP A 8 -0.10 18.11 14.35
C ASP A 8 1.06 17.29 13.77
N PRO A 9 2.30 17.84 13.74
CA PRO A 9 3.43 17.15 13.14
C PRO A 9 3.71 15.79 13.78
N HIS A 10 3.36 15.60 15.06
CA HIS A 10 3.52 14.33 15.74
C HIS A 10 2.55 13.28 15.20
N TYR A 11 1.28 13.64 15.04
CA TYR A 11 0.25 12.78 14.46
C TYR A 11 0.62 12.37 13.02
N GLU A 12 1.05 13.31 12.18
CA GLU A 12 1.44 13.03 10.80
C GLU A 12 2.68 12.10 10.73
N CYS A 13 3.63 12.22 11.66
CA CYS A 13 4.75 11.28 11.76
C CYS A 13 4.29 9.85 12.13
N GLU A 14 3.32 9.70 13.02
CA GLU A 14 2.73 8.41 13.37
C GLU A 14 1.96 7.80 12.19
N GLN A 15 1.17 8.60 11.48
CA GLN A 15 0.47 8.16 10.26
C GLN A 15 1.47 7.74 9.17
N LEU A 16 2.57 8.46 9.01
CA LEU A 16 3.64 8.11 8.08
C LEU A 16 4.29 6.77 8.44
N ALA A 17 4.60 6.56 9.72
CA ALA A 17 5.17 5.30 10.20
C ALA A 17 4.22 4.11 9.96
N LEU A 18 2.91 4.32 10.18
CA LEU A 18 1.88 3.32 9.92
C LEU A 18 1.75 3.02 8.42
N ALA A 19 1.70 4.06 7.58
CA ALA A 19 1.64 3.91 6.12
C ALA A 19 2.85 3.14 5.58
N ASN A 20 4.06 3.46 6.06
CA ASN A 20 5.29 2.75 5.68
C ASN A 20 5.24 1.27 6.07
N ARG A 21 4.73 0.96 7.27
CA ARG A 21 4.57 -0.44 7.70
C ARG A 21 3.60 -1.20 6.81
N HIS A 22 2.41 -0.64 6.54
CA HIS A 22 1.42 -1.30 5.69
C HIS A 22 1.93 -1.52 4.26
N ILE A 23 2.69 -0.57 3.73
CA ILE A 23 3.32 -0.69 2.42
C ILE A 23 4.32 -1.84 2.42
N ALA A 24 5.24 -1.89 3.39
CA ALA A 24 6.25 -2.96 3.47
C ALA A 24 5.61 -4.35 3.61
N GLU A 25 4.59 -4.48 4.48
CA GLU A 25 3.84 -5.73 4.62
C GLU A 25 3.09 -6.10 3.33
N GLY A 26 2.50 -5.11 2.65
CA GLY A 26 1.79 -5.28 1.38
C GLY A 26 2.72 -5.76 0.26
N GLU A 27 3.88 -5.11 0.10
CA GLU A 27 4.93 -5.48 -0.85
C GLU A 27 5.41 -6.92 -0.62
N GLU A 28 5.69 -7.29 0.63
CA GLU A 28 6.14 -8.63 0.98
C GLU A 28 5.09 -9.70 0.63
N ARG A 29 3.82 -9.44 0.96
CA ARG A 29 2.71 -10.36 0.66
C ARG A 29 2.47 -10.48 -0.85
N LEU A 30 2.55 -9.37 -1.60
CA LEU A 30 2.43 -9.36 -3.05
C LEU A 30 3.56 -10.16 -3.71
N ALA A 31 4.80 -10.01 -3.26
CA ALA A 31 5.93 -10.79 -3.76
C ALA A 31 5.72 -12.30 -3.56
N LYS A 32 5.29 -12.70 -2.35
CA LYS A 32 4.96 -14.11 -2.06
C LYS A 32 3.82 -14.64 -2.94
N GLN A 33 2.76 -13.86 -3.12
CA GLN A 33 1.62 -14.28 -3.95
C GLN A 33 1.97 -14.35 -5.43
N ARG A 34 2.82 -13.45 -5.96
CA ARG A 34 3.32 -13.55 -7.34
C ARG A 34 4.08 -14.85 -7.55
N HIS A 35 4.98 -15.18 -6.62
CA HIS A 35 5.72 -16.44 -6.69
C HIS A 35 4.81 -17.68 -6.66
N LEU A 36 3.77 -17.67 -5.82
CA LEU A 36 2.79 -18.77 -5.79
C LEU A 36 2.02 -18.90 -7.11
N VAL A 37 1.61 -17.78 -7.71
CA VAL A 37 0.93 -17.78 -9.02
C VAL A 37 1.83 -18.29 -10.15
N GLU A 38 3.12 -17.97 -10.11
CA GLU A 38 4.10 -18.54 -11.05
C GLU A 38 4.21 -20.06 -10.89
N GLN A 39 4.35 -20.56 -9.66
CA GLN A 39 4.39 -22.00 -9.39
C GLN A 39 3.09 -22.72 -9.83
N MET A 40 1.93 -22.09 -9.64
CA MET A 40 0.66 -22.61 -10.14
C MET A 40 0.68 -22.74 -11.67
N ALA A 41 1.18 -21.72 -12.37
CA ALA A 41 1.28 -21.72 -13.82
C ALA A 41 2.23 -22.81 -14.34
N GLU A 42 3.39 -23.00 -13.70
CA GLU A 42 4.35 -24.07 -14.01
C GLU A 42 3.74 -25.46 -13.86
N LYS A 43 2.82 -25.63 -12.89
CA LYS A 43 2.07 -26.88 -12.66
C LYS A 43 0.88 -27.05 -13.61
N GLY A 44 0.67 -26.14 -14.56
CA GLY A 44 -0.46 -26.17 -15.50
C GLY A 44 -1.81 -25.84 -14.86
N GLN A 45 -1.83 -25.24 -13.66
CA GLN A 45 -3.06 -24.89 -12.97
C GLN A 45 -3.67 -23.60 -13.55
N GLY A 46 -4.99 -23.46 -13.44
CA GLY A 46 -5.68 -22.23 -13.81
C GLY A 46 -5.29 -21.06 -12.89
N THR A 47 -4.69 -20.01 -13.45
CA THR A 47 -4.19 -18.84 -12.69
C THR A 47 -5.01 -17.56 -12.90
N ALA A 48 -6.09 -17.61 -13.68
CA ALA A 48 -6.84 -16.41 -14.08
C ALA A 48 -7.39 -15.60 -12.89
N GLU A 49 -7.95 -16.28 -11.89
CA GLU A 49 -8.49 -15.64 -10.69
C GLU A 49 -7.39 -15.15 -9.76
N ALA A 50 -6.34 -15.94 -9.54
CA ALA A 50 -5.21 -15.53 -8.73
C ALA A 50 -4.49 -14.29 -9.31
N LYS A 51 -4.38 -14.20 -10.64
CA LYS A 51 -3.87 -13.00 -11.34
C LYS A 51 -4.81 -11.80 -11.22
N ARG A 52 -6.13 -12.00 -11.16
CA ARG A 52 -7.09 -10.91 -10.87
C ARG A 52 -6.87 -10.38 -9.46
N MET A 53 -6.84 -11.27 -8.48
CA MET A 53 -6.62 -10.91 -7.08
C MET A 53 -5.28 -10.19 -6.87
N LEU A 54 -4.22 -10.61 -7.57
CA LEU A 54 -2.94 -9.89 -7.55
C LEU A 54 -3.07 -8.44 -8.01
N ARG A 55 -3.80 -8.19 -9.11
CA ARG A 55 -4.03 -6.82 -9.60
C ARG A 55 -4.86 -5.98 -8.62
N ASP A 56 -5.84 -6.60 -7.96
CA ASP A 56 -6.65 -5.92 -6.95
C ASP A 56 -5.78 -5.51 -5.75
N PHE A 57 -4.86 -6.38 -5.31
CA PHE A 57 -3.89 -6.05 -4.26
C PHE A 57 -2.87 -4.99 -4.69
N GLU A 58 -2.40 -5.02 -5.93
CA GLU A 58 -1.54 -3.98 -6.49
C GLU A 58 -2.25 -2.62 -6.49
N ALA A 59 -3.52 -2.57 -6.88
CA ALA A 59 -4.32 -1.35 -6.86
C ALA A 59 -4.51 -0.79 -5.43
N VAL A 60 -4.71 -1.67 -4.44
CA VAL A 60 -4.78 -1.25 -3.03
C VAL A 60 -3.43 -0.74 -2.53
N LEU A 61 -2.33 -1.39 -2.88
CA LEU A 61 -0.99 -0.95 -2.50
C LEU A 61 -0.67 0.43 -3.09
N GLU A 62 -1.10 0.69 -4.33
CA GLU A 62 -1.00 2.01 -4.96
C GLU A 62 -1.71 3.10 -4.15
N GLN A 63 -2.90 2.80 -3.61
CA GLN A 63 -3.60 3.75 -2.74
C GLN A 63 -2.81 4.05 -1.45
N PHE A 64 -2.09 3.08 -0.90
CA PHE A 64 -1.22 3.33 0.24
C PHE A 64 -0.01 4.21 -0.11
N TYR A 65 0.59 4.03 -1.29
CA TYR A 65 1.65 4.94 -1.74
C TYR A 65 1.16 6.37 -1.91
N ILE A 66 -0.03 6.55 -2.51
CA ILE A 66 -0.67 7.86 -2.65
C ILE A 66 -0.93 8.47 -1.26
N HIS A 67 -1.49 7.71 -0.33
CA HIS A 67 -1.75 8.18 1.03
C HIS A 67 -0.46 8.61 1.74
N ARG A 68 0.61 7.81 1.64
CA ARG A 68 1.93 8.16 2.18
C ARG A 68 2.44 9.47 1.60
N GLN A 69 2.28 9.68 0.29
CA GLN A 69 2.72 10.92 -0.35
C GLN A 69 1.96 12.14 0.17
N LEU A 70 0.64 12.02 0.38
CA LEU A 70 -0.16 13.09 0.96
C LEU A 70 0.30 13.50 2.36
N ILE A 71 0.69 12.53 3.20
CA ILE A 71 1.25 12.78 4.54
C ILE A 71 2.60 13.51 4.44
N LEU A 72 3.50 13.04 3.56
CA LEU A 72 4.78 13.69 3.32
C LEU A 72 4.61 15.14 2.85
N ASP A 73 3.67 15.38 1.94
CA ASP A 73 3.36 16.72 1.45
C ASP A 73 2.77 17.62 2.56
N ALA A 74 1.99 17.05 3.49
CA ALA A 74 1.47 17.79 4.65
C ALA A 74 2.59 18.18 5.62
N LEU A 75 3.50 17.25 5.93
CA LEU A 75 4.68 17.50 6.76
C LEU A 75 5.63 18.54 6.16
N ALA A 76 5.75 18.60 4.82
CA ALA A 76 6.60 19.59 4.14
C ALA A 76 5.99 21.02 4.12
N ARG A 77 4.69 21.16 4.42
CA ARG A 77 3.98 22.45 4.47
C ARG A 77 3.87 23.05 5.87
N GLY A 78 4.06 22.23 6.92
CA GLY A 78 4.09 22.66 8.33
C GLY A 78 5.48 23.06 8.76
#